data_AF-A0A2M8Q9F1-F1
#
_entry.id   AF-A0A2M8Q9F1-F1
#
_cell.length_a   1.000
_cell.length_b   1.000
_cell.length_c   1.000
_cell.angle_alpha   90.00
_cell.angle_beta   90.00
_cell.angle_gamma   90.00
#
_symmetry.space_group_name_H-M   'P 1'
#
loop_
_entity.id
_entity.type
_entity.pdbx_description
1 polymer ?
#
loop_
_entity_poly.entity_id
_entity_poly.type
_entity_poly.pdbx_seq_one_letter_code
_entity_poly.pdbx_strand_id
1 'polypeptide(L)'
;MRPALLILDPIVSAVAGDMHKGNDVRRALQPLVDMAARIGCAVIGITHLTKGTQGRDPTERVTGSIGFAALARVVLLTTKAENPGPDDPPRLLVRSKSNVGPDDGGMGYDLSQAKVATGLLATRIDWLAPVEGSARSLIAKAEAAPEEDAGGALEDAKRFLRDLLADGPLSAKEVKADADGAGFSWATIRRAADALGIEKRKEGGAFGGKGAVWRWYLPQDAQDHTRCSTKKHEHLVGGMSTLCKTATRPL
;
A
#
# COMPACT_ATOMS: atom_id res chain seq x y z
N MET A 1 -41.30 -24.99 -3.56
CA MET A 1 -39.84 -24.84 -3.79
C MET A 1 -39.29 -23.97 -2.65
N ARG A 2 -38.28 -24.43 -1.90
CA ARG A 2 -37.60 -23.58 -0.90
C ARG A 2 -36.31 -23.03 -1.54
N PRO A 3 -36.13 -21.72 -1.65
CA PRO A 3 -34.89 -21.17 -2.21
C PRO A 3 -33.71 -21.49 -1.29
N ALA A 4 -32.59 -21.90 -1.87
CA ALA A 4 -31.34 -22.13 -1.14
C ALA A 4 -30.50 -20.85 -0.97
N LEU A 5 -30.69 -19.87 -1.86
CA LEU A 5 -29.96 -18.61 -1.89
C LEU A 5 -30.87 -17.46 -2.33
N LEU A 6 -30.79 -16.34 -1.62
CA LEU A 6 -31.42 -15.06 -1.96
C LEU A 6 -30.33 -13.98 -2.07
N ILE A 7 -30.29 -13.24 -3.17
CA ILE A 7 -29.36 -12.13 -3.40
C ILE A 7 -30.15 -10.83 -3.46
N LEU A 8 -29.71 -9.83 -2.69
CA LEU A 8 -30.29 -8.49 -2.66
C LEU A 8 -29.25 -7.50 -3.16
N ASP A 9 -29.49 -6.94 -4.36
CA ASP A 9 -28.58 -6.00 -5.01
C ASP A 9 -29.30 -4.72 -5.46
N PRO A 10 -29.10 -3.57 -4.79
CA PRO A 10 -28.36 -3.42 -3.53
C PRO A 10 -29.23 -3.73 -2.30
N ILE A 11 -28.63 -4.24 -1.22
CA ILE A 11 -29.34 -4.57 0.04
C ILE A 11 -30.01 -3.35 0.67
N VAL A 12 -29.51 -2.15 0.41
CA VAL A 12 -30.09 -0.91 0.93
C VAL A 12 -31.52 -0.69 0.45
N SER A 13 -31.89 -1.22 -0.72
CA SER A 13 -33.26 -1.14 -1.26
C SER A 13 -34.27 -1.93 -0.43
N ALA A 14 -33.81 -2.86 0.43
CA ALA A 14 -34.67 -3.59 1.35
C ALA A 14 -34.95 -2.81 2.66
N VAL A 15 -34.32 -1.63 2.84
CA VAL A 15 -34.50 -0.81 4.04
C VAL A 15 -35.53 0.29 3.77
N ALA A 16 -36.72 0.12 4.32
CA ALA A 16 -37.81 1.11 4.20
C ALA A 16 -37.64 2.36 5.10
N GLY A 17 -36.63 2.37 5.98
CA GLY A 17 -36.31 3.48 6.91
C GLY A 17 -35.01 4.19 6.57
N ASP A 18 -34.42 4.88 7.55
CA ASP A 18 -33.13 5.57 7.36
C ASP A 18 -31.97 4.57 7.38
N MET A 19 -31.38 4.30 6.21
CA MET A 19 -30.27 3.36 6.05
C MET A 19 -28.97 3.76 6.77
N HIS A 20 -28.87 5.00 7.26
CA HIS A 20 -27.72 5.45 8.06
C HIS A 20 -27.90 5.15 9.55
N LYS A 21 -29.11 4.80 10.00
CA LYS A 21 -29.42 4.44 11.40
C LYS A 21 -29.42 2.93 11.58
N GLY A 22 -28.50 2.43 12.41
CA GLY A 22 -28.33 0.98 12.61
C GLY A 22 -29.58 0.27 13.12
N ASN A 23 -30.39 0.95 13.93
CA ASN A 23 -31.66 0.41 14.43
C ASN A 23 -32.70 0.23 13.33
N ASP A 24 -32.78 1.17 12.38
CA ASP A 24 -33.72 1.09 11.26
C ASP A 24 -33.30 -0.01 10.27
N VAL A 25 -31.99 -0.14 10.01
CA VAL A 25 -31.42 -1.24 9.21
C VAL A 25 -31.75 -2.59 9.83
N ARG A 26 -31.48 -2.77 11.14
CA ARG A 26 -31.77 -4.04 11.82
C ARG A 26 -33.26 -4.38 11.80
N ARG A 27 -34.12 -3.40 12.10
CA ARG A 27 -35.58 -3.59 12.08
C ARG A 27 -36.08 -3.98 10.69
N ALA A 28 -35.57 -3.34 9.64
CA ALA A 28 -35.96 -3.64 8.26
C ALA A 28 -35.49 -5.02 7.79
N LEU A 29 -34.29 -5.44 8.18
CA LEU A 29 -33.70 -6.70 7.71
C LEU A 29 -34.04 -7.91 8.59
N GLN A 30 -34.52 -7.73 9.82
CA GLN A 30 -34.86 -8.84 10.72
C GLN A 30 -35.86 -9.86 10.12
N PRO A 31 -36.95 -9.44 9.44
CA PRO A 31 -37.88 -10.39 8.81
C PRO A 31 -37.20 -11.29 7.77
N LEU A 32 -36.19 -10.77 7.05
CA LEU A 32 -35.41 -11.55 6.08
C LEU A 32 -34.52 -12.58 6.78
N VAL A 33 -33.89 -12.19 7.90
CA VAL A 33 -33.09 -13.11 8.73
C VAL A 33 -33.95 -14.24 9.28
N ASP A 34 -35.13 -13.91 9.83
CA ASP A 34 -36.05 -14.89 10.40
C ASP A 34 -36.57 -15.85 9.34
N MET A 35 -36.94 -15.33 8.16
CA MET A 35 -37.35 -16.14 7.02
C MET A 35 -36.22 -17.09 6.59
N ALA A 36 -35.00 -16.57 6.42
CA ALA A 36 -33.83 -17.33 6.00
C ALA A 36 -33.51 -18.47 6.97
N ALA A 37 -33.55 -18.19 8.28
CA ALA A 37 -33.34 -19.19 9.33
C ALA A 37 -34.43 -20.28 9.31
N ARG A 38 -35.70 -19.92 9.09
CA ARG A 38 -36.82 -20.87 9.07
C ARG A 38 -36.77 -21.84 7.89
N ILE A 39 -36.30 -21.38 6.72
CA ILE A 39 -36.33 -22.19 5.49
C ILE A 39 -34.96 -22.77 5.10
N GLY A 40 -33.89 -22.41 5.82
CA GLY A 40 -32.52 -22.82 5.51
C GLY A 40 -31.95 -22.13 4.26
N CYS A 41 -32.29 -20.87 4.03
CA CYS A 41 -31.83 -20.09 2.87
C CYS A 41 -30.65 -19.20 3.27
N ALA A 42 -29.62 -19.15 2.43
CA ALA A 42 -28.55 -18.15 2.57
C ALA A 42 -29.00 -16.80 1.99
N VAL A 43 -28.69 -15.69 2.66
CA VAL A 43 -28.98 -14.33 2.17
C VAL A 43 -27.68 -13.59 1.95
N ILE A 44 -27.48 -13.08 0.74
CA ILE A 44 -26.33 -12.24 0.36
C ILE A 44 -26.85 -10.84 0.03
N GLY A 45 -26.32 -9.83 0.73
CA GLY A 45 -26.54 -8.43 0.44
C GLY A 45 -25.35 -7.82 -0.27
N ILE A 46 -25.61 -7.10 -1.37
CA ILE A 46 -24.60 -6.35 -2.11
C ILE A 46 -24.77 -4.87 -1.77
N THR A 47 -23.67 -4.18 -1.43
CA THR A 47 -23.68 -2.75 -1.18
C THR A 47 -22.32 -2.15 -1.54
N HIS A 48 -22.29 -0.84 -1.74
CA HIS A 48 -21.07 -0.12 -2.05
C HIS A 48 -20.26 0.19 -0.78
N LEU A 49 -19.03 0.66 -0.96
CA LEU A 49 -18.26 1.34 0.09
C LEU A 49 -18.46 2.86 -0.01
N THR A 50 -18.37 3.54 1.13
CA THR A 50 -18.48 4.99 1.20
C THR A 50 -17.22 5.64 0.59
N LYS A 51 -17.39 6.56 -0.35
CA LYS A 51 -16.27 7.28 -0.99
C LYS A 51 -15.47 8.09 0.05
N GLY A 52 -14.16 8.23 -0.16
CA GLY A 52 -13.30 9.05 0.70
C GLY A 52 -13.00 8.45 2.08
N THR A 53 -13.21 7.15 2.27
CA THR A 53 -12.93 6.44 3.54
C THR A 53 -11.73 5.50 3.47
N GLN A 54 -10.87 5.68 2.46
CA GLN A 54 -9.60 4.96 2.34
C GLN A 54 -8.79 5.07 3.65
N GLY A 55 -8.18 3.97 4.09
CA GLY A 55 -7.41 3.90 5.33
C GLY A 55 -8.22 3.68 6.64
N ARG A 56 -9.55 3.78 6.62
CA ARG A 56 -10.41 3.36 7.75
C ARG A 56 -10.54 1.84 7.83
N ASP A 57 -11.08 1.35 8.95
CA ASP A 57 -11.40 -0.08 9.08
C ASP A 57 -12.32 -0.52 7.93
N PRO A 58 -11.98 -1.59 7.18
CA PRO A 58 -12.76 -1.99 6.01
C PRO A 58 -14.23 -2.27 6.29
N THR A 59 -14.56 -2.78 7.48
CA THR A 59 -15.92 -3.10 7.86
C THR A 59 -16.74 -1.83 8.15
N GLU A 60 -16.09 -0.76 8.61
CA GLU A 60 -16.73 0.56 8.83
C GLU A 60 -16.99 1.32 7.52
N ARG A 61 -16.35 0.91 6.41
CA ARG A 61 -16.48 1.58 5.11
C ARG A 61 -17.75 1.20 4.34
N VAL A 62 -18.47 0.17 4.79
CA VAL A 62 -19.72 -0.31 4.16
C VAL A 62 -20.75 0.84 4.09
N THR A 63 -21.24 1.15 2.89
CA THR A 63 -22.20 2.25 2.64
C THR A 63 -23.48 2.05 3.44
N GLY A 64 -23.91 3.13 4.11
CA GLY A 64 -25.11 3.16 4.94
C GLY A 64 -24.74 3.27 6.42
N SER A 65 -25.13 2.27 7.20
CA SER A 65 -24.87 2.17 8.64
C SER A 65 -23.97 0.98 8.97
N ILE A 66 -23.18 1.09 10.05
CA ILE A 66 -22.52 -0.05 10.72
C ILE A 66 -23.53 -1.19 10.97
N GLY A 67 -24.83 -0.88 11.07
CA GLY A 67 -25.91 -1.86 11.18
C GLY A 67 -25.88 -3.01 10.16
N PHE A 68 -25.51 -2.75 8.89
CA PHE A 68 -25.43 -3.80 7.87
C PHE A 68 -24.31 -4.80 8.18
N ALA A 69 -23.10 -4.29 8.42
CA ALA A 69 -21.96 -5.13 8.77
C ALA A 69 -22.13 -5.81 10.14
N ALA A 70 -22.79 -5.15 11.10
CA ALA A 70 -23.06 -5.71 12.42
C ALA A 70 -24.03 -6.90 12.35
N LEU A 71 -25.08 -6.80 11.53
CA LEU A 71 -26.08 -7.87 11.34
C LEU A 71 -25.51 -9.05 10.55
N ALA A 72 -24.63 -8.80 9.58
CA ALA A 72 -24.04 -9.83 8.74
C ALA A 72 -23.16 -10.80 9.55
N ARG A 73 -23.27 -12.11 9.25
CA ARG A 73 -22.40 -13.16 9.82
C ARG A 73 -21.01 -13.16 9.19
N VAL A 74 -20.95 -12.87 7.90
CA VAL A 74 -19.72 -12.75 7.10
C VAL A 74 -19.80 -11.46 6.30
N VAL A 75 -18.71 -10.69 6.26
CA VAL A 75 -18.57 -9.53 5.38
C VAL A 75 -17.40 -9.79 4.45
N LEU A 76 -17.69 -9.77 3.15
CA LEU A 76 -16.71 -9.89 2.08
C LEU A 76 -16.55 -8.54 1.39
N LEU A 77 -15.31 -8.19 1.10
CA LEU A 77 -14.96 -6.95 0.42
C LEU A 77 -14.19 -7.26 -0.85
N THR A 78 -14.57 -6.61 -1.94
CA THR A 78 -13.84 -6.65 -3.20
C THR A 78 -13.04 -5.37 -3.36
N THR A 79 -11.76 -5.47 -3.67
CA THR A 79 -10.93 -4.33 -4.06
C THR A 79 -10.18 -4.62 -5.35
N LYS A 80 -9.94 -3.58 -6.14
CA LYS A 80 -9.07 -3.63 -7.31
C LYS A 80 -7.74 -3.01 -6.92
N ALA A 81 -6.64 -3.72 -7.18
CA ALA A 81 -5.32 -3.15 -7.01
C ALA A 81 -5.15 -1.97 -7.97
N GLU A 82 -4.76 -0.80 -7.46
CA GLU A 82 -4.49 0.35 -8.31
C GLU A 82 -3.24 0.10 -9.15
N ASN A 83 -2.20 -0.47 -8.53
CA ASN A 83 -0.93 -0.82 -9.18
C ASN A 83 -0.43 -2.17 -8.65
N PRO A 84 -0.95 -3.30 -9.16
CA PRO A 84 -0.47 -4.61 -8.75
C PRO A 84 1.01 -4.78 -9.13
N GLY A 85 1.84 -5.25 -8.18
CA GLY A 85 3.17 -5.75 -8.49
C GLY A 85 3.12 -7.00 -9.39
N PRO A 86 4.27 -7.48 -9.90
CA PRO A 86 4.32 -8.61 -10.83
C PRO A 86 3.61 -9.89 -10.34
N ASP A 87 3.67 -10.12 -9.03
CA ASP A 87 3.09 -11.30 -8.38
C ASP A 87 1.79 -10.99 -7.60
N ASP A 88 1.33 -9.73 -7.60
CA ASP A 88 0.11 -9.34 -6.90
C ASP A 88 -1.13 -9.55 -7.78
N PRO A 89 -2.22 -10.09 -7.23
CA PRO A 89 -3.45 -10.25 -7.99
C PRO A 89 -4.09 -8.88 -8.32
N PRO A 90 -4.67 -8.71 -9.52
CA PRO A 90 -5.25 -7.43 -9.93
C PRO A 90 -6.52 -7.07 -9.14
N ARG A 91 -7.20 -8.06 -8.55
CA ARG A 91 -8.33 -7.87 -7.65
C ARG A 91 -8.27 -8.86 -6.50
N LEU A 92 -8.83 -8.44 -5.37
CA LEU A 92 -8.89 -9.21 -4.14
C LEU A 92 -10.33 -9.31 -3.66
N LEU A 93 -10.74 -10.51 -3.26
CA LEU A 93 -11.92 -10.75 -2.45
C LEU A 93 -11.45 -11.13 -1.04
N VAL A 94 -11.64 -10.26 -0.07
CA VAL A 94 -11.16 -10.44 1.31
C VAL A 94 -12.30 -10.58 2.30
N ARG A 95 -12.08 -11.35 3.36
CA ARG A 95 -13.01 -11.44 4.50
C ARG A 95 -12.64 -10.35 5.50
N SER A 96 -13.55 -9.41 5.76
CA SER A 96 -13.34 -8.37 6.79
C SER A 96 -14.01 -8.68 8.12
N LYS A 97 -14.95 -9.64 8.10
CA LYS A 97 -15.65 -10.14 9.29
C LYS A 97 -16.09 -11.57 9.04
N SER A 98 -15.96 -12.41 10.05
CA SER A 98 -16.62 -13.71 10.14
C SER A 98 -16.95 -14.03 11.60
N ASN A 99 -18.16 -14.47 11.89
CA ASN A 99 -18.54 -15.05 13.18
C ASN A 99 -18.77 -16.57 13.11
N VAL A 100 -18.39 -17.19 12.00
CA VAL A 100 -18.61 -18.62 11.68
C VAL A 100 -17.33 -19.35 11.26
N GLY A 101 -16.18 -18.72 11.42
CA GLY A 101 -14.88 -19.26 11.03
C GLY A 101 -13.83 -18.15 11.06
N PRO A 102 -12.62 -18.40 10.51
CA PRO A 102 -11.58 -17.40 10.40
C PRO A 102 -12.06 -16.15 9.65
N ASP A 103 -11.58 -14.99 10.10
CA ASP A 103 -11.92 -13.66 9.58
C ASP A 103 -10.75 -12.98 8.86
N ASP A 104 -9.68 -13.72 8.57
CA ASP A 104 -8.50 -13.29 7.84
C ASP A 104 -8.47 -13.84 6.40
N GLY A 105 -7.54 -13.32 5.60
CA GLY A 105 -7.26 -13.78 4.25
C GLY A 105 -8.35 -13.52 3.22
N GLY A 106 -8.16 -14.12 2.04
CA GLY A 106 -9.03 -13.93 0.89
C GLY A 106 -8.57 -14.70 -0.34
N MET A 107 -9.08 -14.30 -1.49
CA MET A 107 -8.74 -14.87 -2.79
C MET A 107 -8.38 -13.75 -3.76
N GLY A 108 -7.27 -13.91 -4.47
CA GLY A 108 -7.01 -13.13 -5.68
C GLY A 108 -7.96 -13.55 -6.80
N TYR A 109 -8.32 -12.63 -7.68
CA TYR A 109 -9.06 -12.96 -8.90
C TYR A 109 -8.79 -11.97 -10.03
N ASP A 110 -9.06 -12.42 -11.25
CA ASP A 110 -9.15 -11.56 -12.43
C ASP A 110 -10.47 -11.79 -13.19
N LEU A 111 -10.74 -10.94 -14.17
CA LEU A 111 -11.93 -10.99 -15.01
C LEU A 111 -11.52 -11.22 -16.47
N SER A 112 -12.05 -12.27 -17.08
CA SER A 112 -11.89 -12.56 -18.51
C SER A 112 -13.24 -12.66 -19.22
N GLN A 113 -13.21 -12.61 -20.55
CA GLN A 113 -14.39 -12.86 -21.39
C GLN A 113 -14.43 -14.33 -21.80
N ALA A 114 -15.57 -14.98 -21.62
CA ALA A 114 -15.79 -16.37 -22.03
C ALA A 114 -17.12 -16.51 -22.76
N LYS A 115 -17.17 -17.38 -23.79
CA LYS A 115 -18.43 -17.75 -24.43
C LYS A 115 -19.17 -18.74 -23.56
N VAL A 116 -20.42 -18.45 -23.22
CA VAL A 116 -21.33 -19.40 -22.55
C VAL A 116 -22.04 -20.28 -23.58
N ALA A 117 -22.68 -21.37 -23.11
CA ALA A 117 -23.31 -22.38 -23.97
C ALA A 117 -24.33 -21.83 -24.99
N THR A 118 -24.91 -20.66 -24.71
CA THR A 118 -25.85 -19.97 -25.62
C THR A 118 -25.15 -19.15 -26.71
N GLY A 119 -23.82 -19.15 -26.78
CA GLY A 119 -23.02 -18.38 -27.74
C GLY A 119 -22.75 -16.92 -27.33
N LEU A 120 -23.34 -16.46 -26.22
CA LEU A 120 -23.11 -15.11 -25.68
C LEU A 120 -21.72 -14.99 -25.05
N LEU A 121 -21.08 -13.83 -25.23
CA LEU A 121 -19.89 -13.47 -24.44
C LEU A 121 -20.33 -12.96 -23.07
N ALA A 122 -19.75 -13.54 -22.02
CA ALA A 122 -20.00 -13.16 -20.64
C ALA A 122 -18.68 -12.99 -19.89
N THR A 123 -18.71 -12.14 -18.87
CA THR A 123 -17.59 -12.00 -17.93
C THR A 123 -17.49 -13.25 -17.04
N ARG A 124 -16.29 -13.80 -16.93
CA ARG A 124 -15.95 -14.92 -16.05
C ARG A 124 -14.94 -14.43 -15.02
N ILE A 125 -15.07 -14.93 -13.79
CA ILE A 125 -14.07 -14.77 -12.74
C ILE A 125 -13.03 -15.88 -12.89
N ASP A 126 -11.77 -15.50 -13.03
CA ASP A 126 -10.64 -16.42 -12.94
C ASP A 126 -10.04 -16.31 -11.53
N TRP A 127 -10.26 -17.34 -10.71
CA TRP A 127 -9.75 -17.38 -9.34
C TRP A 127 -8.24 -17.63 -9.35
N LEU A 128 -7.51 -16.82 -8.58
CA LEU A 128 -6.06 -16.92 -8.40
C LEU A 128 -5.75 -17.54 -7.04
N ALA A 129 -4.48 -17.47 -6.62
CA ALA A 129 -4.03 -17.99 -5.34
C ALA A 129 -4.76 -17.33 -4.15
N PRO A 130 -4.92 -18.07 -3.03
CA PRO A 130 -5.35 -17.48 -1.78
C PRO A 130 -4.36 -16.42 -1.31
N VAL A 131 -4.87 -15.41 -0.61
CA VAL A 131 -4.05 -14.37 0.03
C VAL A 131 -4.19 -14.45 1.54
N GLU A 132 -3.10 -14.18 2.24
CA GLU A 132 -3.04 -14.19 3.70
C GLU A 132 -2.92 -12.78 4.28
N GLY A 133 -3.36 -12.62 5.52
CA GLY A 133 -3.30 -11.36 6.25
C GLY A 133 -4.68 -10.74 6.50
N SER A 134 -4.70 -9.67 7.27
CA SER A 134 -5.95 -8.99 7.64
C SER A 134 -6.58 -8.28 6.43
N ALA A 135 -7.91 -8.15 6.41
CA ALA A 135 -8.60 -7.34 5.40
C ALA A 135 -8.05 -5.90 5.35
N ARG A 136 -7.72 -5.33 6.50
CA ARG A 136 -7.16 -3.97 6.60
C ARG A 136 -5.83 -3.85 5.85
N SER A 137 -4.89 -4.77 6.10
CA SER A 137 -3.58 -4.76 5.45
C SER A 137 -3.68 -5.04 3.96
N LEU A 138 -4.51 -6.02 3.57
CA LEU A 138 -4.70 -6.40 2.16
C LEU A 138 -5.34 -5.28 1.34
N ILE A 139 -6.38 -4.63 1.87
CA ILE A 139 -7.03 -3.50 1.20
C ILE A 139 -6.10 -2.30 1.15
N ALA A 140 -5.39 -1.99 2.24
CA ALA A 140 -4.42 -0.88 2.25
C ALA A 140 -3.30 -1.10 1.22
N LYS A 141 -2.81 -2.34 1.05
CA LYS A 141 -1.82 -2.68 0.02
C LYS A 141 -2.39 -2.48 -1.39
N ALA A 142 -3.63 -2.92 -1.64
CA ALA A 142 -4.26 -2.81 -2.96
C ALA A 142 -4.64 -1.37 -3.34
N GLU A 143 -5.03 -0.56 -2.36
CA GLU A 143 -5.39 0.86 -2.52
C GLU A 143 -4.18 1.79 -2.43
N ALA A 144 -2.99 1.26 -2.16
CA ALA A 144 -1.79 2.06 -2.25
C ALA A 144 -1.65 2.52 -3.70
N ALA A 145 -1.68 3.84 -3.90
CA ALA A 145 -1.10 4.47 -5.07
C ALA A 145 0.34 3.94 -5.24
N PRO A 146 0.95 4.02 -6.43
CA PRO A 146 2.35 3.67 -6.56
C PRO A 146 3.06 4.42 -5.44
N GLU A 147 3.91 3.73 -4.69
CA GLU A 147 5.03 4.46 -4.14
C GLU A 147 5.74 5.01 -5.38
N GLU A 148 5.44 6.26 -5.76
CA GLU A 148 6.28 7.03 -6.64
C GLU A 148 7.65 6.97 -6.00
N ASP A 149 8.48 6.08 -6.54
CA ASP A 149 9.89 6.00 -6.24
C ASP A 149 10.23 5.94 -4.75
N ALA A 150 9.66 5.04 -3.94
CA ALA A 150 10.26 4.80 -2.61
C ALA A 150 11.72 4.29 -2.72
N GLY A 151 12.13 3.78 -3.88
CA GLY A 151 13.54 3.62 -4.25
C GLY A 151 14.19 4.96 -4.67
N GLY A 152 13.67 5.63 -5.71
CA GLY A 152 14.25 6.86 -6.25
C GLY A 152 14.19 8.07 -5.30
N ALA A 153 13.04 8.42 -4.75
CA ALA A 153 12.85 9.52 -3.82
C ALA A 153 13.54 9.29 -2.48
N LEU A 154 13.71 8.04 -2.04
CA LEU A 154 14.54 7.74 -0.87
C LEU A 154 16.03 7.87 -1.20
N GLU A 155 16.50 7.38 -2.35
CA GLU A 155 17.88 7.57 -2.79
C GLU A 155 18.21 9.04 -3.11
N ASP A 156 17.26 9.79 -3.63
CA ASP A 156 17.35 11.24 -3.88
C ASP A 156 17.35 12.01 -2.56
N ALA A 157 16.51 11.62 -1.59
CA ALA A 157 16.55 12.19 -0.25
C ALA A 157 17.85 11.84 0.50
N LYS A 158 18.40 10.63 0.29
CA LYS A 158 19.71 10.24 0.82
C LYS A 158 20.82 11.08 0.19
N ARG A 159 20.82 11.25 -1.14
CA ARG A 159 21.79 12.09 -1.86
C ARG A 159 21.70 13.54 -1.38
N PHE A 160 20.49 14.08 -1.32
CA PHE A 160 20.21 15.41 -0.79
C PHE A 160 20.74 15.61 0.64
N LEU A 161 20.49 14.66 1.55
CA LEU A 161 20.99 14.76 2.93
C LEU A 161 22.51 14.63 3.04
N ARG A 162 23.15 13.81 2.20
CA ARG A 162 24.62 13.75 2.14
C ARG A 162 25.20 15.09 1.68
N ASP A 163 24.66 15.66 0.61
CA ASP A 163 25.13 16.92 0.04
C ASP A 163 24.89 18.08 1.03
N LEU A 164 23.71 18.12 1.64
CA LEU A 164 23.33 19.19 2.58
C LEU A 164 24.18 19.20 3.86
N LEU A 165 24.63 18.03 4.33
CA LEU A 165 25.43 17.89 5.55
C LEU A 165 26.93 17.70 5.26
N ALA A 166 27.36 17.79 3.99
CA ALA A 166 28.76 17.60 3.59
C ALA A 166 29.68 18.69 4.17
N ASP A 167 29.21 19.94 4.19
CA ASP A 167 29.98 21.10 4.68
C ASP A 167 29.91 21.29 6.20
N GLY A 168 29.11 20.47 6.89
CA GLY A 168 29.02 20.48 8.34
C GLY A 168 27.61 20.27 8.91
N PRO A 169 27.49 20.22 10.25
CA PRO A 169 26.24 19.89 10.92
C PRO A 169 25.23 21.04 10.91
N LEU A 170 24.03 20.78 10.39
CA LEU A 170 22.91 21.73 10.39
C LEU A 170 21.91 21.43 11.51
N SER A 171 21.12 22.44 11.89
CA SER A 171 20.00 22.22 12.81
C SER A 171 18.84 21.51 12.13
N ALA A 172 18.05 20.75 12.91
CA ALA A 172 16.85 20.10 12.40
C ALA A 172 15.83 21.08 11.76
N LYS A 173 15.89 22.37 12.15
CA LYS A 173 15.04 23.42 11.58
C LYS A 173 15.52 23.83 10.19
N GLU A 174 16.81 23.98 9.99
CA GLU A 174 17.42 24.29 8.69
C GLU A 174 17.22 23.12 7.72
N VAL A 175 17.55 21.89 8.16
CA VAL A 175 17.32 20.67 7.37
C VAL A 175 15.87 20.54 6.91
N LYS A 176 14.91 20.90 7.77
CA LYS A 176 13.49 20.88 7.40
C LYS A 176 13.14 21.95 6.36
N ALA A 177 13.63 23.18 6.54
CA ALA A 177 13.37 24.26 5.61
C ALA A 177 13.94 23.95 4.21
N ASP A 178 15.16 23.41 4.15
CA ASP A 178 15.82 23.04 2.89
C ASP A 178 15.14 21.84 2.24
N ALA A 179 14.70 20.86 3.02
CA ALA A 179 13.93 19.72 2.52
C ALA A 179 12.56 20.13 1.94
N ASP A 180 11.84 21.00 2.63
CA ASP A 180 10.56 21.54 2.16
C ASP A 180 10.77 22.34 0.86
N GLY A 181 11.87 23.10 0.75
CA GLY A 181 12.27 23.82 -0.47
C GLY A 181 12.67 22.91 -1.63
N ALA A 182 13.22 21.73 -1.34
CA ALA A 182 13.59 20.71 -2.32
C ALA A 182 12.44 19.75 -2.68
N GLY A 183 11.25 19.95 -2.11
CA GLY A 183 10.05 19.15 -2.40
C GLY A 183 10.00 17.79 -1.71
N PHE A 184 10.84 17.53 -0.69
CA PHE A 184 10.81 16.28 0.06
C PHE A 184 9.82 16.35 1.23
N SER A 185 9.06 15.26 1.42
CA SER A 185 8.25 15.13 2.64
C SER A 185 9.14 14.93 3.88
N TRP A 186 8.74 15.52 5.02
CA TRP A 186 9.45 15.32 6.30
C TRP A 186 9.52 13.85 6.75
N ALA A 187 8.60 13.00 6.27
CA ALA A 187 8.63 11.57 6.53
C ALA A 187 9.70 10.84 5.69
N THR A 188 9.98 11.31 4.47
CA THR A 188 11.03 10.77 3.59
C THR A 188 12.42 11.15 4.11
N ILE A 189 12.62 12.40 4.54
CA ILE A 189 13.87 12.87 5.12
C ILE A 189 14.24 12.13 6.41
N ARG A 190 13.26 11.88 7.29
CA ARG A 190 13.51 11.09 8.51
C ARG A 190 13.97 9.66 8.18
N ARG A 191 13.30 9.01 7.21
CA ARG A 191 13.68 7.67 6.73
C ARG A 191 15.07 7.65 6.10
N ALA A 192 15.40 8.65 5.27
CA ALA A 192 16.73 8.78 4.67
C ALA A 192 17.82 9.01 5.73
N ALA A 193 17.55 9.85 6.73
CA ALA A 193 18.47 10.11 7.84
C ALA A 193 18.74 8.84 8.67
N ASP A 194 17.71 8.06 8.95
CA ASP A 194 17.85 6.80 9.68
C ASP A 194 18.60 5.75 8.85
N ALA A 195 18.37 5.70 7.53
CA ALA A 195 19.08 4.82 6.60
C ALA A 195 20.56 5.21 6.39
N LEU A 196 20.91 6.49 6.49
CA LEU A 196 22.29 7.00 6.44
C LEU A 196 22.99 6.97 7.80
N GLY A 197 22.28 6.63 8.88
CA GLY A 197 22.83 6.64 10.24
C GLY A 197 23.13 8.05 10.78
N ILE A 198 22.45 9.10 10.29
CA ILE A 198 22.66 10.49 10.73
C ILE A 198 22.54 10.60 12.25
N GLU A 199 23.61 11.08 12.89
CA GLU A 199 23.64 11.29 14.32
C GLU A 199 22.96 12.61 14.69
N LYS A 200 21.97 12.54 15.57
CA LYS A 200 21.20 13.70 16.05
C LYS A 200 21.66 14.04 17.44
N ARG A 201 22.50 15.07 17.58
CA ARG A 201 23.05 15.51 18.87
C ARG A 201 22.34 16.77 19.33
N LYS A 202 22.02 16.83 20.62
CA LYS A 202 21.46 18.02 21.25
C LYS A 202 22.62 18.88 21.75
N GLU A 203 22.80 20.05 21.16
CA GLU A 203 23.90 20.96 21.49
C GLU A 203 23.40 22.30 21.99
N GLY A 204 24.16 22.87 22.93
CA GLY A 204 23.80 24.10 23.61
C GLY A 204 22.82 23.91 24.77
N GLY A 205 22.74 24.94 25.61
CA GLY A 205 22.00 24.95 26.87
C GLY A 205 22.90 24.56 28.05
N ALA A 206 23.47 25.55 28.73
CA ALA A 206 23.94 25.35 30.09
C ALA A 206 22.71 25.08 30.98
N PHE A 207 22.81 24.07 31.85
CA PHE A 207 21.88 23.78 32.96
C PHE A 207 20.41 24.20 32.72
N GLY A 208 19.66 23.41 31.94
CA GLY A 208 18.20 23.50 31.89
C GLY A 208 17.60 24.76 31.24
N GLY A 209 18.37 25.60 30.56
CA GLY A 209 17.89 26.83 29.91
C GLY A 209 17.56 26.69 28.41
N LYS A 210 16.53 27.44 27.95
CA LYS A 210 16.11 27.57 26.55
C LYS A 210 17.30 27.98 25.67
N GLY A 211 17.59 27.19 24.64
CA GLY A 211 18.71 27.41 23.72
C GLY A 211 19.33 26.13 23.14
N ALA A 212 18.91 24.95 23.61
CA ALA A 212 19.36 23.69 23.05
C ALA A 212 18.78 23.45 21.64
N VAL A 213 19.66 23.18 20.68
CA VAL A 213 19.32 22.91 19.28
C VAL A 213 19.72 21.49 18.92
N TRP A 214 18.84 20.77 18.23
CA TRP A 214 19.17 19.47 17.66
C TRP A 214 19.93 19.66 16.37
N ARG A 215 21.21 19.25 16.35
CA ARG A 215 22.08 19.26 15.17
C ARG A 215 22.23 17.85 14.61
N TRP A 216 22.27 17.78 13.28
CA TRP A 216 22.35 16.53 12.52
C TRP A 216 23.77 16.41 11.95
N TYR A 217 24.39 15.26 12.16
CA TYR A 217 25.78 14.97 11.80
C TYR A 217 25.82 13.79 10.84
N LEU A 218 26.52 13.95 9.71
CA LEU A 218 26.78 12.85 8.79
C LEU A 218 27.89 11.94 9.36
N PRO A 219 27.68 10.62 9.47
CA PRO A 219 28.72 9.68 9.92
C PRO A 219 29.90 9.66 8.96
N GLN A 220 31.10 9.46 9.49
CA GLN A 220 32.34 9.52 8.71
C GLN A 220 32.45 8.39 7.66
N ASP A 221 31.70 7.30 7.84
CA ASP A 221 31.65 6.15 6.92
C ASP A 221 30.65 6.32 5.76
N ALA A 222 29.80 7.35 5.79
CA ALA A 222 28.81 7.65 4.74
C ALA A 222 29.33 8.65 3.69
N GLN A 223 30.59 9.09 3.81
CA GLN A 223 31.27 9.90 2.82
C GLN A 223 31.93 8.98 1.78
N ASP A 224 31.25 8.73 0.66
CA ASP A 224 31.91 8.11 -0.50
C ASP A 224 33.00 9.08 -0.99
N HIS A 225 34.23 8.82 -0.57
CA HIS A 225 35.39 9.49 -1.10
C HIS A 225 35.50 9.10 -2.58
N THR A 226 35.02 9.98 -3.47
CA THR A 226 35.46 9.97 -4.86
C THR A 226 36.94 10.35 -4.86
N ARG A 227 37.81 9.37 -4.58
CA ARG A 227 39.26 9.54 -4.66
C ARG A 227 39.61 9.69 -6.14
N CYS A 228 39.64 10.94 -6.59
CA CYS A 228 40.38 11.33 -7.78
C CYS A 228 41.88 11.11 -7.47
N SER A 229 42.37 9.91 -7.76
CA SER A 229 43.79 9.58 -7.67
C SER A 229 44.54 10.34 -8.77
N THR A 230 45.10 11.50 -8.41
CA THR A 230 46.20 12.08 -9.16
C THR A 230 47.47 11.84 -8.37
N LYS A 231 48.25 10.86 -8.82
CA LYS A 231 49.72 10.95 -8.94
C LYS A 231 50.29 9.63 -9.47
N LYS A 232 50.93 9.69 -10.64
CA LYS A 232 52.35 9.34 -10.74
C LYS A 232 53.01 9.96 -11.97
N HIS A 233 54.23 10.41 -11.72
CA HIS A 233 55.20 10.96 -12.64
C HIS A 233 55.56 10.00 -13.80
N GLU A 234 55.89 10.64 -14.93
CA GLU A 234 57.04 10.38 -15.81
C GLU A 234 57.02 9.32 -16.95
N HIS A 235 57.25 9.89 -18.14
CA HIS A 235 58.15 9.51 -19.24
C HIS A 235 57.73 8.52 -20.36
N LEU A 236 57.62 9.12 -21.55
CA LEU A 236 58.18 8.77 -22.87
C LEU A 236 57.68 7.53 -23.66
N VAL A 237 56.99 7.86 -24.76
CA VAL A 237 57.14 7.43 -26.17
C VAL A 237 57.64 5.99 -26.47
N GLY A 238 56.86 5.29 -27.30
CA GLY A 238 57.37 4.22 -28.16
C GLY A 238 56.24 3.33 -28.68
N GLY A 239 55.85 3.51 -29.95
CA GLY A 239 54.72 2.81 -30.55
C GLY A 239 54.95 1.32 -30.83
N MET A 240 53.86 0.60 -31.09
CA MET A 240 53.73 -0.30 -32.25
C MET A 240 52.31 -0.83 -32.37
N SER A 241 51.84 -0.75 -33.61
CA SER A 241 50.64 -1.32 -34.22
C SER A 241 50.55 -2.84 -34.04
N THR A 242 49.34 -3.41 -33.97
CA THR A 242 48.82 -4.33 -35.01
C THR A 242 47.36 -4.75 -34.76
N LEU A 243 46.59 -4.68 -35.85
CA LEU A 243 45.24 -5.21 -36.08
C LEU A 243 45.24 -6.75 -36.23
N CYS A 244 44.02 -7.30 -36.36
CA CYS A 244 43.61 -8.66 -36.79
C CYS A 244 43.50 -9.72 -35.69
N LYS A 245 42.55 -10.67 -35.70
CA LYS A 245 41.31 -10.92 -36.46
C LYS A 245 40.63 -12.14 -35.80
N THR A 246 39.29 -12.17 -35.83
CA THR A 246 38.39 -13.36 -35.91
C THR A 246 38.58 -14.58 -34.98
N ALA A 247 37.53 -14.83 -34.19
CA ALA A 247 37.22 -16.09 -33.53
C ALA A 247 36.63 -17.11 -34.52
N THR A 248 36.98 -18.39 -34.35
CA THR A 248 36.30 -19.55 -34.95
C THR A 248 35.96 -20.53 -33.82
N ARG A 249 34.69 -20.96 -33.75
CA ARG A 249 34.20 -22.06 -32.90
C ARG A 249 34.22 -23.37 -33.71
N PRO A 250 34.40 -24.53 -33.08
CA PRO A 250 33.81 -25.77 -33.53
C PRO A 250 32.65 -26.21 -32.61
N LEU A 251 31.84 -27.11 -33.18
CA LEU A 251 30.65 -27.77 -32.64
C LEU A 251 30.93 -28.62 -31.39
#